data_AF-X1NJQ5-F1
#
_entry.id   AF-X1NJQ5-F1
#
_cell.length_a   1.000
_cell.length_b   1.000
_cell.length_c   1.000
_cell.angle_alpha   90.00
_cell.angle_beta   90.00
_cell.angle_gamma   90.00
#
_symmetry.space_group_name_H-M   'P 1'
#
loop_
_entity.id
_entity.type
_entity.pdbx_description
1 polymer ?
#
loop_
_entity_poly.entity_id
_entity_poly.type
_entity_poly.pdbx_seq_one_letter_code
_entity_poly.pdbx_strand_id
1 'polypeptide(L)'
;IAGGLSAGRVQSVALRLIVDREREIAAFMPEEYWKVTGYFTTDLDSATALGEQWRKWLTETPKKPNGKKPTGRTVRERNRWLAEHSGLAAELIEIDGRKFEPKDIEAALATAKRAGFQLDEQIEMQHPKAKGPAQRVIRLCGHMAGGPLWRVKLIQTKRMKSRPYAPFITSTLQQAAANQLAFPAQITMRIAQELYEGVSVHGMGSVGLITYMRTDSTHLSGEALNMARRYIGSKFGDQYLPARANAFSSSNKAA
;
A
#
# COMPACT_ATOMS: atom_id res chain seq x y z
N ILE A 1 37.06 -13.01 20.94
CA ILE A 1 35.89 -12.16 21.28
C ILE A 1 36.30 -10.74 20.94
N ALA A 2 35.65 -10.10 19.96
CA ALA A 2 35.98 -8.72 19.61
C ALA A 2 35.62 -7.81 20.80
N GLY A 3 36.58 -7.01 21.28
CA GLY A 3 36.35 -6.05 22.36
C GLY A 3 35.34 -4.97 21.94
N GLY A 4 34.59 -4.44 22.90
CA GLY A 4 33.65 -3.33 22.66
C GLY A 4 32.19 -3.72 22.43
N LEU A 5 31.81 -4.99 22.58
CA LEU A 5 30.40 -5.42 22.51
C LEU A 5 29.71 -5.17 23.86
N SER A 6 28.70 -4.30 23.88
CA SER A 6 27.74 -4.19 24.98
C SER A 6 26.38 -4.74 24.54
N ALA A 7 25.74 -5.54 25.39
CA ALA A 7 24.44 -6.12 25.11
C ALA A 7 23.51 -5.92 26.31
N GLY A 8 22.55 -5.00 26.18
CA GLY A 8 21.47 -4.82 27.16
C GLY A 8 20.32 -5.80 26.91
N ARG A 9 19.54 -6.11 27.97
CA ARG A 9 18.38 -7.03 27.93
C ARG A 9 17.38 -6.72 26.82
N VAL A 10 17.17 -5.43 26.51
CA VAL A 10 16.24 -4.99 25.45
C VAL A 10 16.93 -4.93 24.10
N GLN A 11 18.19 -4.48 24.06
CA GLN A 11 18.96 -4.34 22.82
C GLN A 11 19.18 -5.69 22.12
N SER A 12 19.46 -6.75 22.89
CA SER A 12 19.66 -8.09 22.35
C SER A 12 18.38 -8.68 21.73
N VAL A 13 17.22 -8.44 22.34
CA VAL A 13 15.92 -8.88 21.79
C VAL A 13 15.59 -8.10 20.51
N ALA A 14 15.78 -6.79 20.49
CA ALA A 14 15.56 -5.97 19.30
C ALA A 14 16.48 -6.40 18.14
N LEU A 15 17.76 -6.64 18.43
CA LEU A 15 18.71 -7.15 17.43
C LEU A 15 18.29 -8.54 16.92
N ARG A 16 17.84 -9.43 17.81
CA ARG A 16 17.34 -10.75 17.43
C ARG A 16 16.17 -10.68 16.46
N LEU A 17 15.19 -9.79 16.66
CA LEU A 17 14.06 -9.64 15.74
C LEU A 17 14.51 -9.28 14.31
N ILE A 18 15.53 -8.43 14.19
CA ILE A 18 16.11 -8.08 12.89
C ILE A 18 16.81 -9.29 12.27
N VAL A 19 17.66 -9.98 13.05
CA VAL A 19 18.41 -11.15 12.59
C VAL A 19 17.46 -12.29 12.16
N ASP A 20 16.41 -12.56 12.93
CA ASP A 20 15.43 -13.60 12.62
C ASP A 20 14.68 -13.25 11.33
N ARG A 21 14.30 -11.98 11.11
CA ARG A 21 13.71 -11.54 9.84
C ARG A 21 14.66 -11.67 8.65
N GLU A 22 15.94 -11.32 8.83
CA GLU A 22 16.94 -11.50 7.77
C GLU A 22 17.18 -12.99 7.45
N ARG A 23 17.13 -13.87 8.46
CA ARG A 23 17.18 -15.32 8.26
C ARG A 23 15.97 -15.84 7.49
N GLU A 24 14.77 -15.35 7.80
CA GLU A 24 13.56 -15.67 7.04
C GLU A 24 13.69 -15.24 5.57
N ILE A 25 14.16 -14.01 5.30
CA ILE A 25 14.40 -13.51 3.94
C ILE A 25 15.52 -14.33 3.25
N ALA A 26 16.55 -14.73 3.99
CA ALA A 26 17.64 -15.57 3.49
C ALA A 26 17.14 -16.97 3.10
N ALA A 27 16.28 -17.58 3.90
CA ALA A 27 15.71 -18.91 3.67
C ALA A 27 14.56 -18.92 2.65
N PHE A 28 13.94 -17.77 2.37
CA PHE A 28 12.83 -17.67 1.42
C PHE A 28 13.28 -18.04 0.00
N MET A 29 12.63 -19.06 -0.56
CA MET A 29 12.75 -19.51 -1.94
C MET A 29 11.47 -19.11 -2.69
N PRO A 30 11.54 -18.17 -3.65
CA PRO A 30 10.38 -17.79 -4.44
C PRO A 30 9.87 -18.96 -5.28
N GLU A 31 8.55 -19.12 -5.33
CA GLU A 31 7.88 -20.08 -6.20
C GLU A 31 7.37 -19.39 -7.48
N GLU A 32 7.35 -20.15 -8.57
CA GLU A 32 6.79 -19.70 -9.83
C GLU A 32 5.26 -19.57 -9.71
N TYR A 33 4.72 -18.47 -10.22
CA TYR A 33 3.27 -18.27 -10.31
C TYR A 33 2.95 -17.52 -11.59
N TRP A 34 1.78 -17.82 -12.15
CA TRP A 34 1.28 -17.14 -13.34
C TRP A 34 -0.03 -16.42 -13.04
N LYS A 35 -0.12 -15.20 -13.57
CA LYS A 35 -1.35 -14.42 -13.56
C LYS A 35 -1.77 -14.16 -15.00
N VAL A 36 -3.05 -14.33 -15.27
CA VAL A 36 -3.66 -13.91 -16.53
C VAL A 36 -4.54 -12.71 -16.21
N THR A 37 -4.14 -11.54 -16.70
CA THR A 37 -4.88 -10.29 -16.51
C THR A 37 -5.50 -9.88 -17.84
N GLY A 38 -6.83 -9.79 -17.88
CA GLY A 38 -7.58 -9.24 -19.00
C GLY A 38 -7.97 -7.79 -18.76
N TYR A 39 -8.05 -7.02 -19.84
CA TYR A 39 -8.59 -5.66 -19.83
C TYR A 39 -9.86 -5.66 -20.67
N PHE A 40 -10.95 -5.18 -20.07
CA PHE A 40 -12.29 -5.22 -20.64
C PHE A 40 -12.83 -3.79 -20.71
N THR A 41 -13.79 -3.54 -21.60
CA THR A 41 -14.59 -2.32 -21.63
C THR A 41 -16.06 -2.67 -21.78
N THR A 42 -16.93 -1.84 -21.21
CA THR A 42 -18.38 -1.93 -21.46
C THR A 42 -18.81 -1.22 -22.75
N ASP A 43 -17.92 -0.43 -23.36
CA ASP A 43 -18.11 0.15 -24.69
C ASP A 43 -17.69 -0.88 -25.75
N LEU A 44 -18.65 -1.70 -26.17
CA LEU A 44 -18.42 -2.82 -27.10
C LEU A 44 -18.05 -2.34 -28.51
N ASP A 45 -18.60 -1.21 -28.95
CA ASP A 45 -18.37 -0.67 -30.30
C ASP A 45 -16.94 -0.17 -30.46
N SER A 46 -16.38 0.42 -29.40
CA SER A 46 -15.00 0.93 -29.38
C SER A 46 -13.98 -0.09 -28.88
N ALA A 47 -14.37 -1.31 -28.51
CA ALA A 47 -13.51 -2.24 -27.77
C ALA A 47 -12.16 -2.52 -28.44
N THR A 48 -12.15 -2.78 -29.75
CA THR A 48 -10.94 -3.03 -30.52
C THR A 48 -10.02 -1.80 -30.55
N ALA A 49 -10.58 -0.62 -30.86
CA ALA A 49 -9.84 0.63 -30.92
C ALA A 49 -9.27 1.02 -29.54
N LEU A 50 -10.04 0.80 -28.47
CA LEU A 50 -9.58 1.03 -27.09
C LEU A 50 -8.46 0.06 -26.71
N GLY A 51 -8.52 -1.20 -27.14
CA GLY A 51 -7.43 -2.17 -26.94
C GLY A 51 -6.12 -1.74 -27.61
N GLU A 52 -6.19 -1.19 -28.82
CA GLU A 52 -5.03 -0.60 -29.52
C GLU A 52 -4.47 0.61 -28.79
N GLN A 53 -5.33 1.55 -28.42
CA GLN A 53 -4.94 2.75 -27.66
C GLN A 53 -4.32 2.39 -26.30
N TRP A 54 -4.88 1.40 -25.61
CA TRP A 54 -4.36 0.90 -24.34
C TRP A 54 -2.93 0.37 -24.48
N ARG A 55 -2.68 -0.50 -25.47
CA ARG A 55 -1.35 -1.05 -25.74
C ARG A 55 -0.34 0.04 -26.04
N LYS A 56 -0.71 0.99 -26.91
CA LYS A 56 0.13 2.16 -27.25
C LYS A 56 0.43 3.03 -26.01
N TRP A 57 -0.58 3.30 -25.20
CA TRP A 57 -0.43 4.13 -24.01
C TRP A 57 0.46 3.49 -22.93
N LEU A 58 0.45 2.15 -22.82
CA LEU A 58 1.32 1.41 -21.92
C LEU A 58 2.80 1.47 -22.35
N THR A 59 3.09 1.46 -23.65
CA THR A 59 4.46 1.54 -24.16
C THR A 59 5.02 2.97 -24.12
N GLU A 60 4.17 3.98 -24.30
CA GLU A 60 4.50 5.41 -24.16
C GLU A 60 4.68 5.82 -22.70
N THR A 61 5.70 5.30 -22.01
CA THR A 61 5.93 5.68 -20.60
C THR A 61 6.48 7.11 -20.52
N PRO A 62 5.89 8.02 -19.72
CA PRO A 62 6.36 9.39 -19.59
C PRO A 62 7.76 9.42 -18.97
N LYS A 63 8.61 10.32 -19.49
CA LYS A 63 9.95 10.56 -18.92
C LYS A 63 9.81 11.00 -17.47
N LYS A 64 10.59 10.39 -16.57
CA LYS A 64 10.63 10.85 -15.18
C LYS A 64 11.32 12.23 -15.12
N PRO A 65 10.83 13.17 -14.30
CA PRO A 65 11.43 14.50 -14.16
C PRO A 65 12.93 14.46 -13.81
N ASN A 66 13.36 13.41 -13.12
CA ASN A 66 14.73 13.28 -12.59
C ASN A 66 15.65 12.42 -13.49
N GLY A 67 15.34 12.23 -14.78
CA GLY A 67 16.16 11.45 -15.71
C GLY A 67 16.28 9.94 -15.42
N LYS A 68 15.62 9.44 -14.36
CA LYS A 68 15.56 8.01 -14.03
C LYS A 68 14.83 7.24 -15.13
N LYS A 69 15.29 6.02 -15.43
CA LYS A 69 14.63 5.14 -16.39
C LYS A 69 13.12 5.02 -16.07
N PRO A 70 12.24 5.09 -17.09
CA PRO A 70 10.82 4.89 -16.89
C PRO A 70 10.57 3.48 -16.33
N THR A 71 9.70 3.36 -15.33
CA THR A 71 9.36 2.06 -14.70
C THR A 71 7.97 1.58 -15.13
N GLY A 72 7.56 1.93 -16.35
CA GLY A 72 6.18 1.79 -16.82
C GLY A 72 5.19 2.75 -16.14
N ARG A 73 3.91 2.56 -16.44
CA ARG A 73 2.77 3.30 -15.86
C ARG A 73 2.42 2.77 -14.46
N THR A 74 2.12 3.67 -13.53
CA THR A 74 1.69 3.34 -12.16
C THR A 74 0.30 2.69 -12.14
N VAL A 75 -0.05 2.00 -11.05
CA VAL A 75 -1.40 1.44 -10.84
C VAL A 75 -2.46 2.54 -10.90
N ARG A 76 -2.20 3.70 -10.29
CA ARG A 76 -3.12 4.85 -10.30
C ARG A 76 -3.39 5.36 -11.71
N GLU A 77 -2.35 5.52 -12.53
CA GLU A 77 -2.51 5.97 -13.92
C GLU A 77 -3.30 4.95 -14.74
N ARG A 78 -2.97 3.65 -14.61
CA ARG A 78 -3.68 2.57 -15.30
C ARG A 78 -5.17 2.55 -14.94
N ASN A 79 -5.48 2.60 -13.65
CA ASN A 79 -6.87 2.59 -13.18
C ASN A 79 -7.64 3.83 -13.63
N ARG A 80 -7.00 5.01 -13.65
CA ARG A 80 -7.62 6.23 -14.16
C ARG A 80 -7.95 6.12 -15.65
N TRP A 81 -6.98 5.69 -16.46
CA TRP A 81 -7.21 5.52 -17.90
C TRP A 81 -8.35 4.54 -18.16
N LEU A 82 -8.35 3.39 -17.48
CA LEU A 82 -9.43 2.40 -17.63
C LEU A 82 -10.78 3.03 -17.25
N ALA A 83 -10.88 3.72 -16.10
CA ALA A 83 -12.13 4.35 -15.68
C ALA A 83 -12.65 5.42 -16.68
N GLU A 84 -11.75 6.21 -17.28
CA GLU A 84 -12.10 7.23 -18.30
C GLU A 84 -12.64 6.61 -19.60
N HIS A 85 -12.30 5.35 -19.90
CA HIS A 85 -12.69 4.65 -21.13
C HIS A 85 -13.67 3.50 -20.87
N SER A 86 -14.46 3.58 -19.79
CA SER A 86 -15.41 2.54 -19.37
C SER A 86 -14.79 1.15 -19.25
N GLY A 87 -13.50 1.12 -18.93
CA GLY A 87 -12.65 -0.05 -18.87
C GLY A 87 -12.43 -0.57 -17.45
N LEU A 88 -12.06 -1.84 -17.36
CA LEU A 88 -11.68 -2.51 -16.12
C LEU A 88 -10.61 -3.56 -16.36
N ALA A 89 -9.78 -3.80 -15.35
CA ALA A 89 -8.86 -4.93 -15.33
C ALA A 89 -9.46 -6.06 -14.49
N ALA A 90 -9.33 -7.30 -14.96
CA ALA A 90 -9.69 -8.48 -14.19
C ALA A 90 -8.58 -9.53 -14.25
N GLU A 91 -8.34 -10.22 -13.14
CA GLU A 91 -7.45 -11.39 -13.09
C GLU A 91 -8.29 -12.66 -13.19
N LEU A 92 -7.85 -13.63 -13.99
CA LEU A 92 -8.47 -14.95 -14.06
C LEU A 92 -8.20 -15.70 -12.75
N ILE A 93 -9.26 -16.11 -12.06
CA ILE A 93 -9.16 -16.81 -10.76
C ILE A 93 -9.65 -18.25 -10.81
N GLU A 94 -10.47 -18.61 -11.80
CA GLU A 94 -11.14 -19.91 -11.87
C GLU A 94 -11.38 -20.30 -13.34
N ILE A 95 -11.22 -21.58 -13.65
CA ILE A 95 -11.58 -22.19 -14.93
C ILE A 95 -12.23 -23.54 -14.67
N ASP A 96 -13.36 -23.81 -15.36
CA ASP A 96 -14.12 -25.07 -15.23
C ASP A 96 -14.41 -25.48 -13.76
N GLY A 97 -14.73 -24.52 -12.89
CA GLY A 97 -15.02 -24.77 -11.47
C GLY A 97 -13.79 -24.94 -10.57
N ARG A 98 -12.57 -24.81 -11.12
CA ARG A 98 -11.30 -25.00 -10.39
C ARG A 98 -10.49 -23.72 -10.34
N LYS A 99 -9.85 -23.47 -9.20
CA LYS A 99 -8.98 -22.31 -9.02
C LYS A 99 -7.85 -22.33 -10.06
N PHE A 100 -7.57 -21.18 -10.65
CA PHE A 100 -6.49 -21.00 -11.60
C PHE A 100 -5.13 -20.93 -10.87
N GLU A 101 -4.43 -22.06 -10.84
CA GLU A 101 -3.09 -22.22 -10.24
C GLU A 101 -2.19 -23.05 -11.16
N PRO A 102 -1.82 -22.52 -12.34
CA PRO A 102 -0.97 -23.24 -13.28
C PRO A 102 0.43 -23.44 -12.69
N LYS A 103 0.98 -24.64 -12.88
CA LYS A 103 2.31 -25.01 -12.38
C LYS A 103 3.45 -24.55 -13.28
N ASP A 104 3.14 -24.21 -14.53
CA ASP A 104 4.10 -23.85 -15.56
C ASP A 104 3.47 -22.92 -16.61
N ILE A 105 4.34 -22.42 -17.49
CA ILE A 105 3.98 -21.54 -18.61
C ILE A 105 3.01 -22.18 -19.59
N GLU A 106 3.11 -23.49 -19.83
CA GLU A 106 2.31 -24.19 -20.83
C GLU A 106 0.85 -24.25 -20.39
N ALA A 107 0.60 -24.60 -19.13
CA ALA A 107 -0.73 -24.61 -18.52
C ALA A 107 -1.33 -23.20 -18.47
N ALA A 108 -0.52 -22.18 -18.14
CA ALA A 108 -0.96 -20.79 -18.12
C ALA A 108 -1.35 -20.31 -19.53
N LEU A 109 -0.51 -20.58 -20.54
CA LEU A 109 -0.74 -20.17 -21.92
C LEU A 109 -1.89 -20.94 -22.56
N ALA A 110 -2.02 -22.25 -22.31
CA ALA A 110 -3.15 -23.05 -22.78
C ALA A 110 -4.48 -22.49 -22.25
N THR A 111 -4.50 -22.09 -20.98
CA THR A 111 -5.66 -21.45 -20.36
C THR A 111 -5.97 -20.09 -20.98
N ALA A 112 -4.95 -19.25 -21.18
CA ALA A 112 -5.12 -17.96 -21.85
C ALA A 112 -5.66 -18.14 -23.28
N LYS A 113 -5.13 -19.09 -24.05
CA LYS A 113 -5.61 -19.41 -25.40
C LYS A 113 -7.07 -19.84 -25.41
N ARG A 114 -7.50 -20.66 -24.45
CA ARG A 114 -8.93 -21.02 -24.28
C ARG A 114 -9.82 -19.80 -24.00
N ALA A 115 -9.28 -18.78 -23.35
CA ALA A 115 -9.97 -17.51 -23.13
C ALA A 115 -10.00 -16.61 -24.38
N GLY A 116 -9.34 -16.99 -25.48
CA GLY A 116 -9.27 -16.21 -26.72
C GLY A 116 -7.99 -15.37 -26.87
N PHE A 117 -7.03 -15.54 -25.96
CA PHE A 117 -5.74 -14.85 -26.04
C PHE A 117 -4.87 -15.41 -27.17
N GLN A 118 -4.40 -14.53 -28.03
CA GLN A 118 -3.33 -14.77 -28.98
C GLN A 118 -2.06 -14.08 -28.49
N LEU A 119 -0.97 -14.85 -28.43
CA LEU A 119 0.34 -14.36 -28.04
C LEU A 119 0.94 -13.51 -29.17
N ASP A 120 1.33 -12.28 -28.85
CA ASP A 120 2.03 -11.38 -29.79
C ASP A 120 3.54 -11.34 -29.50
N GLU A 121 3.90 -11.32 -28.22
CA GLU A 121 5.27 -11.09 -27.78
C GLU A 121 5.56 -11.85 -26.49
N GLN A 122 6.76 -12.43 -26.40
CA GLN A 122 7.32 -12.96 -25.17
C GLN A 122 8.52 -12.11 -24.76
N ILE A 123 8.40 -11.46 -23.61
CA ILE A 123 9.46 -10.65 -23.01
C ILE A 123 10.11 -11.46 -21.89
N GLU A 124 11.40 -11.72 -22.00
CA GLU A 124 12.19 -12.36 -20.97
C GLU A 124 13.15 -11.36 -20.32
N MET A 125 13.14 -11.30 -19.00
CA MET A 125 13.99 -10.41 -18.21
C MET A 125 14.79 -11.23 -17.21
N GLN A 126 16.09 -10.94 -17.14
CA GLN A 126 16.97 -11.50 -16.12
C GLN A 126 17.10 -10.55 -14.92
N HIS A 127 16.97 -11.13 -13.73
CA HIS A 127 17.18 -10.48 -12.45
C HIS A 127 18.29 -11.21 -11.70
N PRO A 128 19.57 -10.93 -11.99
CA PRO A 128 20.71 -11.70 -11.46
C PRO A 128 20.83 -11.66 -9.92
N LYS A 129 20.19 -10.68 -9.27
CA LYS A 129 20.17 -10.57 -7.80
C LYS A 129 19.02 -11.34 -7.14
N ALA A 130 18.10 -11.91 -7.91
CA ALA A 130 16.99 -12.71 -7.37
C ALA A 130 17.46 -14.15 -7.06
N LYS A 131 16.64 -14.89 -6.31
CA LYS A 131 16.90 -16.29 -5.94
C LYS A 131 16.06 -17.24 -6.77
N GLY A 132 16.64 -18.37 -7.13
CA GLY A 132 15.91 -19.50 -7.75
C GLY A 132 15.15 -19.09 -9.03
N PRO A 133 13.91 -19.57 -9.22
CA PRO A 133 13.12 -19.29 -10.42
C PRO A 133 12.90 -17.80 -10.70
N ALA A 134 12.87 -16.95 -9.66
CA ALA A 134 12.67 -15.50 -9.81
C ALA A 134 13.82 -14.76 -10.52
N GLN A 135 14.95 -15.42 -10.79
CA GLN A 135 16.02 -14.89 -11.64
C GLN A 135 15.57 -14.68 -13.08
N ARG A 136 14.55 -15.41 -13.53
CA ARG A 136 13.97 -15.31 -14.85
C ARG A 136 12.52 -14.87 -14.72
N VAL A 137 12.19 -13.72 -15.28
CA VAL A 137 10.82 -13.22 -15.36
C VAL A 137 10.38 -13.26 -16.81
N ILE A 138 9.32 -14.01 -17.07
CA ILE A 138 8.70 -14.10 -18.39
C ILE A 138 7.40 -13.30 -18.35
N ARG A 139 7.21 -12.43 -19.33
CA ARG A 139 5.93 -11.78 -19.58
C ARG A 139 5.46 -12.13 -20.98
N LEU A 140 4.28 -12.73 -21.05
CA LEU A 140 3.58 -13.00 -22.29
C LEU A 140 2.60 -11.86 -22.55
N CYS A 141 2.84 -11.11 -23.62
CA CYS A 141 2.00 -10.01 -24.07
C CYS A 141 1.26 -10.45 -25.34
N GLY A 142 0.02 -10.04 -25.46
CA GLY A 142 -0.82 -10.45 -26.58
C GLY A 142 -2.13 -9.69 -26.61
N HIS A 143 -3.03 -10.17 -27.45
CA HIS A 143 -4.36 -9.59 -27.64
C HIS A 143 -5.42 -10.68 -27.70
N MET A 144 -6.68 -10.25 -27.72
CA MET A 144 -7.81 -11.15 -27.89
C MET A 144 -8.10 -11.31 -29.38
N ALA A 145 -7.89 -12.51 -29.91
CA ALA A 145 -8.14 -12.83 -31.32
C ALA A 145 -9.42 -13.70 -31.44
N GLY A 146 -10.53 -13.17 -30.93
CA GLY A 146 -11.75 -13.93 -30.67
C GLY A 146 -11.81 -14.46 -29.24
N GLY A 147 -12.79 -15.31 -28.94
CA GLY A 147 -13.03 -15.86 -27.60
C GLY A 147 -14.49 -15.75 -27.16
N PRO A 148 -14.85 -16.30 -25.99
CA PRO A 148 -16.21 -16.20 -25.47
C PRO A 148 -16.56 -14.75 -25.14
N LEU A 149 -17.81 -14.36 -25.38
CA LEU A 149 -18.34 -13.12 -24.82
C LEU A 149 -18.40 -13.26 -23.30
N TRP A 150 -17.66 -12.39 -22.61
CA TRP A 150 -17.67 -12.34 -21.16
C TRP A 150 -18.94 -11.66 -20.68
N ARG A 151 -19.56 -12.22 -19.65
CA ARG A 151 -20.71 -11.63 -18.96
C ARG A 151 -20.36 -11.38 -17.51
N VAL A 152 -20.73 -10.21 -17.00
CA VAL A 152 -20.66 -9.93 -15.58
C VAL A 152 -21.63 -10.86 -14.84
N LYS A 153 -21.09 -11.79 -14.05
CA LYS A 153 -21.89 -12.74 -13.25
C LYS A 153 -22.47 -12.10 -12.00
N LEU A 154 -21.71 -11.22 -11.36
CA LEU A 154 -22.06 -10.61 -10.08
C LEU A 154 -21.39 -9.25 -9.94
N ILE A 155 -22.15 -8.24 -9.54
CA ILE A 155 -21.63 -6.95 -9.04
C ILE A 155 -22.00 -6.87 -7.56
N GLN A 156 -20.99 -6.75 -6.70
CA GLN A 156 -21.21 -6.60 -5.27
C GLN A 156 -20.71 -5.25 -4.77
N THR A 157 -21.62 -4.42 -4.29
CA THR A 157 -21.29 -3.16 -3.64
C THR A 157 -21.33 -3.33 -2.13
N LYS A 158 -20.19 -3.18 -1.46
CA LYS A 158 -20.10 -3.22 0.01
C LYS A 158 -19.85 -1.80 0.54
N ARG A 159 -20.74 -1.32 1.40
CA ARG A 159 -20.51 -0.08 2.14
C ARG A 159 -19.46 -0.35 3.23
N MET A 160 -18.30 0.28 3.11
CA MET A 160 -17.27 0.23 4.15
C MET A 160 -17.30 1.49 5.00
N LYS A 161 -17.06 1.34 6.31
CA LYS A 161 -16.89 2.45 7.24
C LYS A 161 -15.53 2.32 7.90
N SER A 162 -14.70 3.34 7.79
CA SER A 162 -13.46 3.45 8.56
C SER A 162 -13.73 4.13 9.91
N ARG A 163 -13.00 3.72 10.94
CA ARG A 163 -13.03 4.37 12.26
C ARG A 163 -11.81 5.30 12.37
N PRO A 164 -11.93 6.44 13.06
CA PRO A 164 -10.78 7.29 13.31
C PRO A 164 -9.75 6.56 14.17
N TYR A 165 -8.48 6.90 13.97
CA TYR A 165 -7.39 6.45 14.84
C TYR A 165 -7.53 7.05 16.25
N ALA A 166 -6.98 6.35 17.24
CA ALA A 166 -6.87 6.87 18.59
C ALA A 166 -5.89 8.06 18.65
N PRO A 167 -5.98 8.91 19.68
CA PRO A 167 -4.96 9.92 19.98
C PRO A 167 -3.56 9.29 20.09
N PHE A 168 -2.53 10.07 19.79
CA PHE A 168 -1.16 9.58 19.79
C PHE A 168 -0.67 9.19 21.19
N ILE A 169 -0.14 7.98 21.29
CA ILE A 169 0.82 7.56 22.30
C ILE A 169 2.24 7.56 21.72
N THR A 170 3.27 7.38 22.56
CA THR A 170 4.68 7.43 22.16
C THR A 170 4.98 6.57 20.92
N SER A 171 4.54 5.30 20.94
CA SER A 171 4.82 4.34 19.86
C SER A 171 4.11 4.73 18.56
N THR A 172 2.83 5.11 18.63
CA THR A 172 2.05 5.52 17.45
C THR A 172 2.51 6.84 16.86
N LEU A 173 3.00 7.77 17.70
CA LEU A 173 3.61 9.03 17.24
C LEU A 173 4.89 8.75 16.45
N GLN A 174 5.78 7.91 17.00
CA GLN A 174 7.03 7.52 16.32
C GLN A 174 6.76 6.78 15.00
N GLN A 175 5.78 5.86 14.98
CA GLN A 175 5.40 5.16 13.75
C GLN A 175 4.82 6.11 12.70
N ALA A 176 3.93 7.03 13.08
CA ALA A 176 3.36 8.00 12.15
C ALA A 176 4.43 8.96 11.61
N ALA A 177 5.33 9.46 12.45
CA ALA A 177 6.44 10.32 12.04
C ALA A 177 7.41 9.61 11.09
N ALA A 178 7.74 8.34 11.34
CA ALA A 178 8.57 7.56 10.42
C ALA A 178 7.88 7.34 9.06
N ASN A 179 6.59 7.01 9.07
CA ASN A 179 5.86 6.68 7.84
C ASN A 179 5.47 7.90 7.01
N GLN A 180 5.19 9.04 7.64
CA GLN A 180 4.68 10.24 6.96
C GLN A 180 5.73 11.32 6.77
N LEU A 181 6.69 11.45 7.71
CA LEU A 181 7.69 12.51 7.72
C LEU A 181 9.12 11.97 7.51
N ALA A 182 9.30 10.64 7.41
CA ALA A 182 10.61 9.99 7.35
C ALA A 182 11.52 10.31 8.55
N PHE A 183 10.95 10.65 9.72
CA PHE A 183 11.72 10.95 10.92
C PHE A 183 12.07 9.68 11.69
N PRO A 184 13.35 9.41 11.96
CA PRO A 184 13.75 8.39 12.92
C PRO A 184 13.17 8.66 14.30
N ALA A 185 13.02 7.61 15.12
CA ALA A 185 12.47 7.72 16.47
C ALA A 185 13.21 8.78 17.33
N GLN A 186 14.55 8.85 17.24
CA GLN A 186 15.35 9.83 17.98
C GLN A 186 15.01 11.28 17.60
N ILE A 187 14.86 11.58 16.30
CA ILE A 187 14.49 12.92 15.84
C ILE A 187 13.08 13.27 16.30
N THR A 188 12.15 12.33 16.16
CA THR A 188 10.76 12.50 16.62
C THR A 188 10.71 12.86 18.10
N MET A 189 11.44 12.12 18.94
CA MET A 189 11.43 12.36 20.39
C MET A 189 12.14 13.66 20.78
N ARG A 190 13.21 14.06 20.08
CA ARG A 190 13.87 15.35 20.33
C ARG A 190 12.94 16.51 20.02
N ILE A 191 12.29 16.50 18.86
CA ILE A 191 11.33 17.54 18.48
C ILE A 191 10.15 17.56 19.45
N ALA A 192 9.61 16.39 19.81
CA ALA A 192 8.51 16.33 20.78
C ALA A 192 8.92 16.84 22.17
N GLN A 193 10.16 16.62 22.61
CA GLN A 193 10.70 17.20 23.84
C GLN A 193 10.70 18.74 23.76
N GLU A 194 11.25 19.30 22.68
CA GLU A 194 11.27 20.76 22.44
C GLU A 194 9.85 21.35 22.44
N LEU A 195 8.89 20.69 21.79
CA LEU A 195 7.49 21.13 21.77
C LEU A 195 6.80 21.04 23.12
N TYR A 196 7.19 20.09 23.98
CA TYR A 196 6.65 19.94 25.34
C TYR A 196 7.24 20.98 26.30
N GLU A 197 8.56 21.19 26.26
CA GLU A 197 9.27 22.14 27.12
C GLU A 197 8.97 23.60 26.75
N GLY A 198 8.70 23.84 25.47
CA GLY A 198 8.27 25.12 24.95
C GLY A 198 9.16 25.60 23.81
N VAL A 199 8.51 26.18 22.81
CA VAL A 199 9.18 26.84 21.68
C VAL A 199 8.78 28.30 21.64
N SER A 200 9.69 29.16 21.16
CA SER A 200 9.41 30.58 20.99
C SER A 200 8.38 30.78 19.89
N VAL A 201 7.20 31.28 20.27
CA VAL A 201 6.12 31.65 19.34
C VAL A 201 5.98 33.16 19.33
N HIS A 202 5.99 33.75 18.12
CA HIS A 202 5.91 35.19 17.94
C HIS A 202 4.67 35.77 18.65
N GLY A 203 4.91 36.74 19.55
CA GLY A 203 3.85 37.40 20.31
C GLY A 203 3.30 36.63 21.51
N MET A 204 3.77 35.41 21.77
CA MET A 204 3.32 34.57 22.90
C MET A 204 4.46 34.14 23.84
N GLY A 205 5.72 34.40 23.50
CA GLY A 205 6.87 33.96 24.28
C GLY A 205 7.14 32.46 24.12
N SER A 206 7.75 31.83 25.13
CA SER A 206 7.97 30.38 25.14
C SER A 206 6.69 29.66 25.56
N VAL A 207 6.15 28.80 24.69
CA VAL A 207 4.88 28.09 24.93
C VAL A 207 5.04 26.61 24.62
N GLY A 208 4.59 25.76 25.55
CA GLY A 208 4.45 24.32 25.34
C GLY A 208 3.28 24.03 24.39
N LEU A 209 3.55 23.35 23.27
CA LEU A 209 2.58 23.13 22.19
C LEU A 209 1.91 21.74 22.25
N ILE A 210 2.45 20.81 23.03
CA ILE A 210 1.92 19.45 23.17
C ILE A 210 1.92 19.01 24.64
N THR A 211 1.15 17.96 24.93
CA THR A 211 1.24 17.25 26.22
C THR A 211 2.48 16.34 26.27
N TYR A 212 2.74 15.74 27.44
CA TYR A 212 3.88 14.86 27.64
C TYR A 212 3.93 13.70 26.62
N MET A 213 4.99 13.65 25.84
CA MET A 213 5.17 12.77 24.68
C MET A 213 5.57 11.33 25.03
N ARG A 214 6.01 11.06 26.26
CA ARG A 214 6.32 9.70 26.75
C ARG A 214 5.13 9.14 27.52
N THR A 215 4.06 8.86 26.78
CA THR A 215 2.80 8.30 27.29
C THR A 215 2.43 7.00 26.57
N ASP A 216 1.76 6.11 27.27
CA ASP A 216 1.08 4.91 26.77
C ASP A 216 -0.45 5.04 26.80
N SER A 217 -0.97 6.19 27.25
CA SER A 217 -2.38 6.48 27.40
C SER A 217 -2.94 7.25 26.21
N THR A 218 -4.05 6.74 25.66
CA THR A 218 -4.85 7.40 24.62
C THR A 218 -5.93 8.33 25.21
N HIS A 219 -5.91 8.52 26.54
CA HIS A 219 -6.90 9.34 27.24
C HIS A 219 -6.75 10.82 26.89
N LEU A 220 -7.88 11.52 26.78
CA LEU A 220 -7.95 12.96 26.60
C LEU A 220 -8.76 13.57 27.74
N SER A 221 -8.27 14.69 28.29
CA SER A 221 -9.02 15.44 29.29
C SER A 221 -10.34 15.99 28.70
N GLY A 222 -11.32 16.26 29.56
CA GLY A 222 -12.59 16.85 29.15
C GLY A 222 -12.41 18.18 28.40
N GLU A 223 -11.44 18.98 28.83
CA GLU A 223 -11.07 20.24 28.17
C GLU A 223 -10.53 20.02 26.75
N ALA A 224 -9.56 19.12 26.57
CA ALA A 224 -8.99 18.80 25.27
C ALA A 224 -10.06 18.22 24.31
N LEU A 225 -10.94 17.37 24.82
CA LEU A 225 -12.09 16.85 24.05
C LEU A 225 -13.02 17.97 23.60
N ASN A 226 -13.34 18.92 24.48
CA ASN A 226 -14.21 20.05 24.14
C ASN A 226 -13.55 20.98 23.12
N MET A 227 -12.24 21.25 23.25
CA MET A 227 -11.48 22.02 22.27
C MET A 227 -11.50 21.34 20.89
N ALA A 228 -11.22 20.03 20.83
CA ALA A 228 -11.23 19.28 19.59
C ALA A 228 -12.61 19.25 18.94
N ARG A 229 -13.68 19.01 19.71
CA ARG A 229 -15.06 19.02 19.22
C ARG A 229 -15.47 20.39 18.69
N ARG A 230 -15.14 21.47 19.41
CA ARG A 230 -15.40 22.85 18.98
C ARG A 230 -14.68 23.16 17.67
N TYR A 231 -13.41 22.78 17.56
CA TYR A 231 -12.63 22.97 16.34
C TYR A 231 -13.22 22.18 15.16
N ILE A 232 -13.62 20.92 15.36
CA ILE A 232 -14.22 20.10 14.31
C ILE A 232 -15.54 20.72 13.82
N GLY A 233 -16.43 21.09 14.76
CA GLY A 233 -17.70 21.72 14.43
C GLY A 233 -17.53 23.04 13.68
N SER A 234 -16.63 23.91 14.15
CA SER A 234 -16.43 25.22 13.51
C SER A 234 -15.70 25.14 12.16
N LYS A 235 -14.72 24.25 12.02
CA LYS A 235 -13.86 24.18 10.82
C LYS A 235 -14.39 23.29 9.72
N PHE A 236 -15.04 22.18 10.07
CA PHE A 236 -15.52 21.16 9.12
C PHE A 236 -17.05 21.05 9.08
N GLY A 237 -17.75 21.53 10.11
CA GLY A 237 -19.22 21.49 10.21
C GLY A 237 -19.75 20.24 10.94
N ASP A 238 -21.02 20.31 11.34
CA ASP A 238 -21.66 19.31 12.21
C ASP A 238 -21.71 17.90 11.63
N GLN A 239 -21.72 17.77 10.29
CA GLN A 239 -21.69 16.47 9.61
C GLN A 239 -20.40 15.67 9.88
N TYR A 240 -19.31 16.34 10.27
CA TYR A 240 -18.03 15.72 10.63
C TYR A 240 -17.84 15.57 12.15
N LEU A 241 -18.71 16.17 12.96
CA LEU A 241 -18.64 16.09 14.41
C LEU A 241 -19.41 14.86 14.91
N PRO A 242 -18.75 13.87 15.54
CA PRO A 242 -19.48 12.73 16.10
C PRO A 242 -20.47 13.19 17.18
N ALA A 243 -21.69 12.65 17.13
CA ALA A 243 -22.76 12.98 18.07
C ALA A 243 -22.33 12.80 19.54
N ARG A 244 -21.52 11.77 19.83
CA ARG A 244 -20.88 11.54 21.13
C ARG A 244 -19.36 11.54 20.99
N ALA A 245 -18.65 11.94 22.05
CA ALA A 245 -17.20 11.87 22.08
C ALA A 245 -16.73 10.42 21.91
N ASN A 246 -15.69 10.21 21.11
CA ASN A 246 -15.09 8.89 20.94
C ASN A 246 -14.25 8.56 22.19
N ALA A 247 -14.49 7.40 22.78
CA ALA A 247 -13.64 6.84 23.82
C ALA A 247 -12.65 5.85 23.20
N PHE A 248 -11.40 5.94 23.61
CA PHE A 248 -10.34 5.03 23.21
C PHE A 248 -9.75 4.40 24.49
N SER A 249 -9.64 3.08 24.52
CA SER A 249 -8.98 2.37 25.62
C SER A 249 -7.49 2.26 25.32
N SER A 250 -6.64 2.42 26.33
CA SER A 250 -5.25 1.96 26.25
C SER A 250 -5.24 0.44 26.31
N SER A 251 -4.26 -0.21 25.67
CA SER A 251 -4.07 -1.67 25.81
C SER A 251 -3.47 -2.04 27.17
N ASN A 252 -3.01 -1.07 27.96
CA ASN A 252 -2.50 -1.28 29.31
C ASN A 252 -3.66 -1.27 30.30
N LYS A 253 -4.07 -2.47 30.75
CA LYS A 253 -5.05 -2.68 31.82
C LYS A 253 -4.54 -2.34 33.24
N ALA A 254 -3.37 -1.70 33.36
CA ALA A 254 -2.65 -1.52 34.61
C ALA A 254 -2.27 -0.05 34.89
N ALA A 255 -3.21 0.86 34.66
CA ALA A 255 -3.16 2.24 35.15
C ALA A 255 -4.41 2.52 35.98
#